data_AF-A0A927GFX7-F1
#
_entry.id   AF-A0A927GFX7-F1
#
_cell.length_a   1.000
_cell.length_b   1.000
_cell.length_c   1.000
_cell.angle_alpha   90.00
_cell.angle_beta   90.00
_cell.angle_gamma   90.00
#
_symmetry.space_group_name_H-M   'P 1'
#
loop_
_entity.id
_entity.type
_entity.pdbx_description
1 polymer ?
#
loop_
_entity_poly.entity_id
_entity_poly.type
_entity_poly.pdbx_seq_one_letter_code
_entity_poly.pdbx_strand_id
1 'polypeptide(L)'
;MIQFVRNYDDLSTDKGFQFSFRCDKCGNGHMSHFQSNNLGIAGELLSAAGSLFGGLFYEAGNATRQMQRAIGGKAHDEALQKAVQEGKTHFHQCTRCGQWVCPDVCWNASAGLCESCAPDEGEELAAQQALATSEQIRQKTREVDYTSQVDFTNRTAVSTCLQCSGKLNSTDKFCPSCGTPNAPSQTMEKFCTNCGAKTKAGQKFCSECGTSVG
;
A
#
# COMPACT_ATOMS: atom_id res chain seq x y z
N MET A 1 25.03 -14.90 24.77
CA MET A 1 24.28 -13.66 24.46
C MET A 1 23.78 -13.77 23.03
N ILE A 2 22.46 -13.75 22.82
CA ILE A 2 21.88 -13.81 21.47
C ILE A 2 22.01 -12.41 20.86
N GLN A 3 22.80 -12.29 19.81
CA GLN A 3 22.83 -11.10 18.95
C GLN A 3 21.73 -11.31 17.88
N PHE A 4 21.08 -10.24 17.41
CA PHE A 4 19.77 -10.25 16.70
C PHE A 4 18.53 -10.45 17.61
N VAL A 5 18.27 -9.54 18.55
CA VAL A 5 17.08 -9.64 19.42
C VAL A 5 15.79 -9.16 18.74
N ARG A 6 15.89 -8.27 17.74
CA ARG A 6 14.73 -7.60 17.13
C ARG A 6 14.62 -7.78 15.61
N ASN A 7 15.66 -8.32 14.99
CA ASN A 7 15.83 -8.28 13.55
C ASN A 7 15.91 -9.70 12.95
N TYR A 8 15.03 -10.57 13.44
CA TYR A 8 14.78 -11.87 12.84
C TYR A 8 13.32 -12.28 13.05
N ASP A 9 12.83 -13.12 12.14
CA ASP A 9 11.60 -13.88 12.28
C ASP A 9 11.92 -15.36 12.47
N ASP A 10 11.16 -15.97 13.36
CA ASP A 10 11.15 -17.41 13.53
C ASP A 10 10.13 -18.03 12.55
N LEU A 11 10.64 -18.79 11.59
CA LEU A 11 9.86 -19.54 10.60
C LEU A 11 9.81 -21.04 10.93
N SER A 12 10.17 -21.41 12.17
CA SER A 12 10.21 -22.78 12.61
C SER A 12 8.84 -23.44 12.63
N THR A 13 8.83 -24.73 12.34
CA THR A 13 7.65 -25.60 12.32
C THR A 13 7.90 -26.82 13.22
N ASP A 14 6.89 -27.65 13.37
CA ASP A 14 7.01 -28.98 13.98
C ASP A 14 8.06 -29.87 13.29
N LYS A 15 8.27 -29.67 11.98
CA LYS A 15 9.21 -30.46 11.16
C LYS A 15 10.66 -29.99 11.24
N GLY A 16 10.92 -28.76 11.70
CA GLY A 16 12.27 -28.22 11.74
C GLY A 16 12.33 -26.72 11.99
N PHE A 17 13.54 -26.23 12.16
CA PHE A 17 13.84 -24.87 12.57
C PHE A 17 14.41 -24.08 11.40
N GLN A 18 13.88 -22.88 11.19
CA GLN A 18 14.38 -21.94 10.20
C GLN A 18 14.12 -20.53 10.67
N PHE A 19 15.09 -19.64 10.44
CA PHE A 19 15.05 -18.25 10.87
C PHE A 19 15.38 -17.34 9.71
N SER A 20 14.70 -16.20 9.61
CA SER A 20 14.95 -15.17 8.62
C SER A 20 15.46 -13.92 9.31
N PHE A 21 16.66 -13.46 8.97
CA PHE A 21 17.25 -12.22 9.48
C PHE A 21 17.02 -11.10 8.47
N ARG A 22 16.82 -9.87 8.91
CA ARG A 22 16.63 -8.72 8.02
C ARG A 22 17.69 -7.64 8.25
N CYS A 23 17.74 -6.67 7.36
CA CYS A 23 18.48 -5.42 7.52
C CYS A 23 17.57 -4.40 8.22
N ASP A 24 18.06 -3.76 9.29
CA ASP A 24 17.29 -2.76 10.04
C ASP A 24 16.99 -1.48 9.22
N LYS A 25 17.68 -1.25 8.08
CA LYS A 25 17.50 -0.07 7.22
C LYS A 25 16.61 -0.37 6.00
N CYS A 26 16.96 -1.36 5.18
CA CYS A 26 16.26 -1.63 3.91
C CYS A 26 15.29 -2.82 3.95
N GLY A 27 15.33 -3.64 5.00
CA GLY A 27 14.47 -4.83 5.12
C GLY A 27 14.91 -6.04 4.31
N ASN A 28 15.96 -5.94 3.47
CA ASN A 28 16.56 -7.10 2.79
C ASN A 28 16.98 -8.14 3.83
N GLY A 29 16.79 -9.42 3.54
CA GLY A 29 17.00 -10.48 4.50
C GLY A 29 17.78 -11.67 4.00
N HIS A 30 18.33 -12.42 4.96
CA HIS A 30 18.98 -13.70 4.76
C HIS A 30 18.21 -14.78 5.53
N MET A 31 17.87 -15.86 4.85
CA MET A 31 17.26 -17.02 5.51
C MET A 31 18.33 -18.03 5.86
N SER A 32 18.35 -18.44 7.13
CA SER A 32 19.21 -19.53 7.57
C SER A 32 18.84 -20.86 6.91
N HIS A 33 19.81 -21.77 6.90
CA HIS A 33 19.57 -23.13 6.49
C HIS A 33 18.53 -23.82 7.38
N PHE A 34 17.60 -24.54 6.73
CA PHE A 34 16.60 -25.33 7.42
C PHE A 34 17.26 -26.49 8.18
N GLN A 35 16.99 -26.60 9.48
CA GLN A 35 17.45 -27.70 10.32
C GLN A 35 16.28 -28.62 10.67
N SER A 36 16.31 -29.87 10.20
CA SER A 36 15.26 -30.84 10.49
C SER A 36 15.21 -31.18 11.98
N ASN A 37 14.02 -31.20 12.56
CA ASN A 37 13.82 -31.59 13.95
C ASN A 37 13.58 -33.11 14.02
N ASN A 38 14.65 -33.89 14.21
CA ASN A 38 14.54 -35.36 14.30
C ASN A 38 13.67 -35.83 15.48
N LEU A 39 13.51 -35.01 16.53
CA LEU A 39 12.61 -35.29 17.66
C LEU A 39 11.12 -35.15 17.26
N GLY A 40 10.78 -34.25 16.34
CA GLY A 40 9.42 -34.10 15.81
C GLY A 40 9.01 -35.30 14.96
N ILE A 41 9.93 -35.80 14.12
CA ILE A 41 9.72 -36.98 13.27
C ILE A 41 9.61 -38.26 14.11
N ALA A 42 10.41 -38.41 15.18
CA ALA A 42 10.31 -39.55 16.08
C ALA A 42 8.96 -39.59 16.84
N GLY A 43 8.40 -38.44 17.22
CA GLY A 43 7.09 -38.34 17.86
C GLY A 43 5.91 -38.70 16.94
N GLU A 44 5.94 -38.25 15.68
CA GLU A 44 4.95 -38.64 14.67
C GLU A 44 5.03 -40.14 14.34
N LEU A 45 6.25 -40.68 14.21
CA LEU A 45 6.45 -42.08 13.89
C LEU A 45 6.04 -43.01 15.05
N LEU A 46 6.24 -42.58 16.29
CA LEU A 46 5.72 -43.27 17.48
C LEU A 46 4.18 -43.19 17.58
N SER A 47 3.59 -42.05 17.19
CA SER A 47 2.12 -41.87 17.16
C SER A 47 1.46 -42.71 16.05
N ALA A 48 2.11 -42.83 14.89
CA ALA A 48 1.66 -43.68 13.79
C ALA A 48 1.83 -45.18 14.11
N ALA A 49 2.93 -45.57 14.78
CA ALA A 49 3.14 -46.94 15.26
C ALA A 49 2.12 -47.38 16.32
N GLY A 50 1.57 -46.43 17.09
CA GLY A 50 0.51 -46.70 18.08
C GLY A 50 -0.82 -47.15 17.48
N SER A 51 -1.07 -46.90 16.19
CA SER A 51 -2.26 -47.40 15.48
C SER A 51 -2.10 -48.80 14.89
N LEU A 52 -0.88 -49.35 14.91
CA LEU A 52 -0.53 -50.63 14.29
C LEU A 52 -0.14 -51.71 15.32
N PHE A 53 0.29 -51.30 16.52
CA PHE A 53 0.43 -52.18 17.68
C PHE A 53 -0.80 -52.06 18.58
N GLY A 54 -1.85 -52.80 18.20
CA GLY A 54 -3.10 -52.88 18.94
C GLY A 54 -2.94 -53.48 20.34
N GLY A 55 -3.54 -52.79 21.32
CA GLY A 55 -4.19 -53.45 22.46
C GLY A 55 -3.30 -54.01 23.55
N LEU A 56 -2.54 -53.16 24.25
CA LEU A 56 -2.20 -53.40 25.65
C LEU A 56 -1.89 -52.06 26.33
N PHE A 57 -2.48 -51.81 27.51
CA PHE A 57 -2.40 -50.59 28.34
C PHE A 57 -3.51 -49.55 28.12
N TYR A 58 -4.71 -49.90 28.62
CA TYR A 58 -5.80 -48.97 28.88
C TYR A 58 -5.84 -48.65 30.38
N GLU A 59 -4.92 -47.82 30.87
CA GLU A 59 -5.09 -47.06 32.12
C GLU A 59 -4.05 -45.94 32.23
N ALA A 60 -4.33 -44.82 31.56
CA ALA A 60 -3.74 -43.51 31.87
C ALA A 60 -4.74 -42.42 31.43
N GLY A 61 -5.69 -42.14 32.30
CA GLY A 61 -6.66 -41.07 32.12
C GLY A 61 -6.01 -39.68 32.24
N ASN A 62 -6.34 -38.82 31.29
CA ASN A 62 -6.21 -37.35 31.33
C ASN A 62 -4.78 -36.76 31.40
N ALA A 63 -4.00 -36.88 30.32
CA ALA A 63 -2.80 -36.05 30.13
C ALA A 63 -2.48 -35.70 28.65
N THR A 64 -3.46 -35.66 27.74
CA THR A 64 -3.18 -35.51 26.29
C THR A 64 -3.65 -34.20 25.65
N ARG A 65 -3.90 -33.14 26.43
CA ARG A 65 -4.23 -31.79 25.90
C ARG A 65 -3.20 -30.70 26.22
N GLN A 66 -1.93 -31.05 26.29
CA GLN A 66 -0.86 -30.05 26.51
C GLN A 66 0.38 -30.28 25.65
N MET A 67 0.20 -30.71 24.40
CA MET A 67 1.28 -30.73 23.40
C MET A 67 1.02 -29.66 22.35
N GLN A 68 0.75 -28.42 22.79
CA GLN A 68 0.78 -27.26 21.91
C GLN A 68 2.04 -26.44 22.23
N ARG A 69 2.87 -26.26 21.19
CA ARG A 69 3.96 -25.28 21.08
C ARG A 69 5.23 -25.57 21.89
N ALA A 70 5.86 -26.73 21.68
CA ALA A 70 7.28 -26.91 21.97
C ALA A 70 8.13 -26.65 20.70
N ILE A 71 7.82 -25.58 19.95
CA ILE A 71 8.81 -25.02 19.01
C ILE A 71 9.91 -24.34 19.85
N GLY A 72 9.57 -23.74 21.00
CA GLY A 72 10.56 -23.26 21.97
C GLY A 72 11.05 -24.39 22.88
N GLY A 73 12.35 -24.70 22.81
CA GLY A 73 13.02 -25.72 23.61
C GLY A 73 14.51 -25.75 23.28
N LYS A 74 15.30 -26.57 23.99
CA LYS A 74 16.77 -26.57 23.81
C LYS A 74 17.22 -26.79 22.37
N ALA A 75 16.54 -27.66 21.62
CA ALA A 75 16.86 -27.91 20.22
C ALA A 75 16.63 -26.67 19.33
N HIS A 76 15.59 -25.88 19.63
CA HIS A 76 15.33 -24.63 18.95
C HIS A 76 16.34 -23.55 19.35
N ASP A 77 16.66 -23.43 20.63
CA ASP A 77 17.68 -22.49 21.11
C ASP A 77 19.05 -22.77 20.46
N GLU A 78 19.42 -24.05 20.32
CA GLU A 78 20.62 -24.49 19.60
C GLU A 78 20.55 -24.19 18.10
N ALA A 79 19.40 -24.44 17.47
CA ALA A 79 19.19 -24.11 16.06
C ALA A 79 19.27 -22.60 15.81
N LEU A 80 18.68 -21.79 16.69
CA LEU A 80 18.74 -20.32 16.66
C LEU A 80 20.18 -19.84 16.84
N GLN A 81 20.96 -20.42 17.76
CA GLN A 81 22.37 -20.05 17.91
C GLN A 81 23.17 -20.30 16.63
N LYS A 82 22.96 -21.44 15.96
CA LYS A 82 23.61 -21.73 14.68
C LYS A 82 23.17 -20.76 13.59
N ALA A 83 21.87 -20.50 13.48
CA ALA A 83 21.31 -19.56 12.53
C ALA A 83 21.84 -18.13 12.75
N VAL A 84 21.99 -17.70 14.00
CA VAL A 84 22.59 -16.41 14.35
C VAL A 84 24.04 -16.32 13.89
N GLN A 85 24.84 -17.39 14.04
CA GLN A 85 26.23 -17.38 13.55
C GLN A 85 26.29 -17.29 12.02
N GLU A 86 25.39 -17.98 11.32
CA GLU A 86 25.24 -17.85 9.87
C GLU A 86 24.88 -16.41 9.49
N GLY A 87 23.84 -15.84 10.12
CA GLY A 87 23.38 -14.48 9.87
C GLY A 87 24.47 -13.42 10.09
N LYS A 88 25.33 -13.57 11.10
CA LYS A 88 26.44 -12.63 11.35
C LYS A 88 27.42 -12.48 10.20
N THR A 89 27.53 -13.48 9.32
CA THR A 89 28.42 -13.39 8.16
C THR A 89 27.83 -12.53 7.02
N HIS A 90 26.52 -12.29 7.06
CA HIS A 90 25.78 -11.57 6.02
C HIS A 90 25.42 -10.13 6.42
N PHE A 91 25.71 -9.71 7.66
CA PHE A 91 25.34 -8.38 8.16
C PHE A 91 26.47 -7.77 9.00
N HIS A 92 26.57 -6.44 8.98
CA HIS A 92 27.45 -5.68 9.87
C HIS A 92 26.66 -5.03 10.99
N GLN A 93 27.18 -5.14 12.23
CA GLN A 93 26.65 -4.40 13.35
C GLN A 93 27.29 -3.02 13.43
N CYS A 94 26.48 -1.97 13.34
CA CYS A 94 26.93 -0.60 13.54
C CYS A 94 27.30 -0.36 15.00
N THR A 95 28.54 0.08 15.25
CA THR A 95 29.04 0.34 16.60
C THR A 95 28.42 1.59 17.24
N ARG A 96 27.89 2.52 16.43
CA ARG A 96 27.23 3.74 16.92
C ARG A 96 25.79 3.50 17.36
N CYS A 97 24.96 2.89 16.53
CA CYS A 97 23.52 2.71 16.82
C CYS A 97 23.12 1.27 17.18
N GLY A 98 24.02 0.29 17.04
CA GLY A 98 23.76 -1.12 17.33
C GLY A 98 22.92 -1.87 16.30
N GLN A 99 22.47 -1.21 15.23
CA GLN A 99 21.69 -1.82 14.15
C GLN A 99 22.53 -2.81 13.33
N TRP A 100 21.89 -3.86 12.85
CA TRP A 100 22.46 -4.81 11.91
C TRP A 100 21.98 -4.48 10.50
N VAL A 101 22.93 -4.21 9.60
CA VAL A 101 22.65 -3.76 8.24
C VAL A 101 23.39 -4.60 7.20
N CYS A 102 22.85 -4.69 5.99
CA CYS A 102 23.49 -5.42 4.90
C CYS A 102 24.76 -4.69 4.41
N PRO A 103 25.83 -5.43 4.09
CA PRO A 103 27.10 -4.86 3.64
C PRO A 103 26.98 -4.13 2.30
N ASP A 104 26.10 -4.59 1.41
CA ASP A 104 26.09 -4.14 0.01
C ASP A 104 25.40 -2.79 -0.22
N VAL A 105 24.44 -2.40 0.65
CA VAL A 105 23.52 -1.27 0.39
C VAL A 105 23.33 -0.33 1.60
N CYS A 106 23.67 -0.76 2.81
CA CYS A 106 23.34 0.00 4.01
C CYS A 106 24.54 0.23 4.93
N TRP A 107 25.72 -0.25 4.51
CA TRP A 107 26.95 -0.16 5.25
C TRP A 107 27.93 0.75 4.52
N ASN A 108 28.31 1.85 5.18
CA ASN A 108 29.36 2.71 4.68
C ASN A 108 30.71 2.14 5.13
N ALA A 109 31.38 1.41 4.22
CA ALA A 109 32.68 0.80 4.48
C ALA A 109 33.79 1.84 4.76
N SER A 110 33.71 3.03 4.14
CA SER A 110 34.70 4.09 4.34
C SER A 110 34.64 4.68 5.77
N ALA A 111 33.43 4.79 6.33
CA ALA A 111 33.20 5.29 7.68
C ALA A 111 33.18 4.18 8.74
N GLY A 112 33.09 2.90 8.34
CA GLY A 112 32.95 1.77 9.26
C GLY A 112 31.65 1.82 10.08
N LEU A 113 30.59 2.42 9.53
CA LEU A 113 29.30 2.65 10.19
C LEU A 113 28.15 2.40 9.21
N CYS A 114 26.92 2.22 9.72
CA CYS A 114 25.76 2.17 8.85
C CYS A 114 25.47 3.54 8.23
N GLU A 115 24.87 3.57 7.05
CA GLU A 115 24.53 4.81 6.35
C GLU A 115 23.53 5.69 7.09
N SER A 116 22.68 5.13 7.96
CA SER A 116 21.83 5.96 8.83
C SER A 116 22.65 6.81 9.82
N CYS A 117 23.86 6.36 10.16
CA CYS A 117 24.77 7.03 11.08
C CYS A 117 25.82 7.88 10.35
N ALA A 118 26.40 7.33 9.29
CA ALA A 118 27.38 8.00 8.45
C ALA A 118 27.03 7.67 6.98
N PRO A 119 26.13 8.45 6.37
CA PRO A 119 25.79 8.28 4.96
C PRO A 119 27.03 8.42 4.07
N ASP A 120 26.99 7.83 2.87
CA ASP A 120 28.00 8.12 1.86
C ASP A 120 27.87 9.58 1.38
N GLU A 121 28.97 10.32 1.41
CA GLU A 121 28.95 11.76 1.11
C GLU A 121 28.58 12.04 -0.36
N GLY A 122 29.00 11.17 -1.29
CA GLY A 122 28.71 11.34 -2.71
C GLY A 122 27.23 11.09 -3.01
N GLU A 123 26.69 10.02 -2.45
CA GLU A 123 25.26 9.69 -2.58
C GLU A 123 24.36 10.76 -1.94
N GLU A 124 24.69 11.22 -0.74
CA GLU A 124 23.92 12.28 -0.07
C GLU A 124 24.01 13.60 -0.83
N LEU A 125 25.20 13.99 -1.30
CA LEU A 125 25.34 15.22 -2.09
C LEU A 125 24.48 15.17 -3.35
N ALA A 126 24.49 14.04 -4.07
CA ALA A 126 23.67 13.84 -5.25
C ALA A 126 22.16 13.91 -4.93
N ALA A 127 21.74 13.27 -3.82
CA ALA A 127 20.35 13.31 -3.36
C ALA A 127 19.90 14.75 -3.01
N GLN A 128 20.73 15.51 -2.28
CA GLN A 128 20.42 16.89 -1.91
C GLN A 128 20.37 17.82 -3.13
N GLN A 129 21.28 17.64 -4.10
CA GLN A 129 21.24 18.38 -5.36
C GLN A 129 19.96 18.10 -6.15
N ALA A 130 19.52 16.84 -6.22
CA ALA A 130 18.27 16.47 -6.88
C ALA A 130 17.04 17.06 -6.19
N LEU A 131 16.99 17.03 -4.85
CA LEU A 131 15.92 17.64 -4.06
C LEU A 131 15.84 19.15 -4.28
N ALA A 132 16.98 19.85 -4.21
CA ALA A 132 17.06 21.28 -4.47
C ALA A 132 16.59 21.63 -5.88
N THR A 133 17.01 20.84 -6.87
CA THR A 133 16.59 21.00 -8.28
C THR A 133 15.07 20.83 -8.42
N SER A 134 14.49 19.81 -7.79
CA SER A 134 13.04 19.57 -7.82
C SER A 134 12.27 20.74 -7.20
N GLU A 135 12.71 21.29 -6.08
CA GLU A 135 12.04 22.43 -5.44
C GLU A 135 12.14 23.69 -6.31
N GLN A 136 13.30 23.95 -6.92
CA GLN A 136 13.44 25.06 -7.87
C GLN A 136 12.53 24.90 -9.09
N ILE A 137 12.40 23.69 -9.64
CA ILE A 137 11.44 23.39 -10.71
C ILE A 137 10.02 23.71 -10.24
N ARG A 138 9.66 23.29 -9.02
CA ARG A 138 8.33 23.53 -8.45
C ARG A 138 8.03 25.02 -8.30
N GLN A 139 9.00 25.80 -7.85
CA GLN A 139 8.87 27.26 -7.68
C GLN A 139 8.69 27.95 -9.02
N LYS A 140 9.61 27.72 -9.96
CA LYS A 140 9.55 28.31 -11.31
C LYS A 140 8.26 27.92 -12.03
N THR A 141 7.85 26.67 -11.91
CA THR A 141 6.57 26.19 -12.47
C THR A 141 5.40 27.01 -11.92
N ARG A 142 5.37 27.33 -10.62
CA ARG A 142 4.28 28.12 -10.00
C ARG A 142 4.26 29.59 -10.42
N GLU A 143 5.40 30.15 -10.80
CA GLU A 143 5.51 31.55 -11.24
C GLU A 143 4.99 31.76 -12.67
N VAL A 144 4.89 30.70 -13.47
CA VAL A 144 4.35 30.76 -14.82
C VAL A 144 2.83 30.92 -14.79
N ASP A 145 2.33 31.98 -15.43
CA ASP A 145 0.90 32.14 -15.67
C ASP A 145 0.43 31.24 -16.82
N TYR A 146 0.03 30.01 -16.47
CA TYR A 146 -0.58 29.05 -17.39
C TYR A 146 -1.96 29.46 -17.91
N THR A 147 -2.52 30.54 -17.38
CA THR A 147 -3.88 30.96 -17.64
C THR A 147 -3.99 32.17 -18.54
N SER A 148 -2.84 32.73 -18.94
CA SER A 148 -2.74 33.85 -19.88
C SER A 148 -3.49 33.65 -21.21
N GLN A 149 -3.74 32.40 -21.61
CA GLN A 149 -4.51 32.05 -22.82
C GLN A 149 -5.86 31.37 -22.52
N VAL A 150 -6.26 31.29 -21.25
CA VAL A 150 -7.52 30.66 -20.81
C VAL A 150 -8.60 31.73 -20.67
N ASP A 151 -9.66 31.64 -21.47
CA ASP A 151 -10.82 32.52 -21.36
C ASP A 151 -11.69 32.10 -20.16
N PHE A 152 -11.54 32.82 -19.03
CA PHE A 152 -12.35 32.61 -17.82
C PHE A 152 -13.74 33.23 -17.88
N THR A 153 -14.01 34.07 -18.88
CA THR A 153 -15.29 34.78 -19.01
C THR A 153 -16.33 33.90 -19.71
N ASN A 154 -15.90 33.01 -20.59
CA ASN A 154 -16.70 31.89 -21.09
C ASN A 154 -16.60 30.70 -20.14
N ARG A 155 -17.29 30.77 -18.98
CA ARG A 155 -17.52 29.58 -18.14
C ARG A 155 -18.49 28.63 -18.84
N THR A 156 -17.99 27.95 -19.87
CA THR A 156 -18.66 26.81 -20.47
C THR A 156 -18.65 25.71 -19.42
N ALA A 157 -19.73 25.60 -18.62
CA ALA A 157 -19.89 24.50 -17.69
C ALA A 157 -19.75 23.19 -18.47
N VAL A 158 -18.63 22.48 -18.24
CA VAL A 158 -18.42 21.15 -18.79
C VAL A 158 -19.43 20.26 -18.10
N SER A 159 -20.54 20.01 -18.78
CA SER A 159 -21.59 19.12 -18.32
C SER A 159 -21.39 17.76 -18.97
N THR A 160 -21.84 16.71 -18.32
CA THR A 160 -21.83 15.35 -18.87
C THR A 160 -23.24 14.93 -19.19
N CYS A 161 -23.40 14.20 -20.29
CA CYS A 161 -24.71 13.67 -20.66
C CYS A 161 -25.17 12.65 -19.62
N LEU A 162 -26.38 12.84 -19.08
CA LEU A 162 -26.96 11.93 -18.08
C LEU A 162 -27.26 10.52 -18.64
N GLN A 163 -27.34 10.37 -19.97
CA GLN A 163 -27.69 9.10 -20.61
C GLN A 163 -26.47 8.30 -21.11
N CYS A 164 -25.43 8.97 -21.61
CA CYS A 164 -24.26 8.30 -22.21
C CYS A 164 -22.91 8.75 -21.63
N SER A 165 -22.91 9.66 -20.66
CA SER A 165 -21.71 10.23 -20.02
C SER A 165 -20.75 10.97 -20.96
N GLY A 166 -21.12 11.19 -22.22
CA GLY A 166 -20.37 12.02 -23.17
C GLY A 166 -20.21 13.46 -22.67
N LYS A 167 -19.07 14.09 -22.99
CA LYS A 167 -18.81 15.50 -22.66
C LYS A 167 -19.77 16.41 -23.46
N LEU A 168 -20.37 17.38 -22.78
CA LEU A 168 -21.27 18.38 -23.35
C LEU A 168 -20.68 19.77 -23.15
N ASN A 169 -20.73 20.60 -24.19
CA ASN A 169 -20.48 22.02 -24.04
C ASN A 169 -21.74 22.73 -23.51
N SER A 170 -21.56 23.87 -22.84
CA SER A 170 -22.68 24.63 -22.26
C SER A 170 -23.66 25.18 -23.31
N THR A 171 -23.27 25.18 -24.58
CA THR A 171 -24.07 25.63 -25.74
C THR A 171 -24.76 24.48 -26.49
N ASP A 172 -24.47 23.22 -26.16
CA ASP A 172 -25.02 22.07 -26.87
C ASP A 172 -26.46 21.79 -26.39
N LYS A 173 -27.44 21.98 -27.30
CA LYS A 173 -28.86 21.66 -27.05
C LYS A 173 -29.13 20.15 -26.97
N PHE A 174 -28.28 19.36 -27.63
CA PHE A 174 -28.36 17.89 -27.69
C PHE A 174 -26.99 17.30 -27.47
N CYS A 175 -26.93 16.11 -26.87
CA CYS A 175 -25.69 15.38 -26.73
C CYS A 175 -25.18 14.92 -28.12
N PRO A 176 -23.95 15.30 -28.52
CA PRO A 176 -23.40 14.89 -29.82
C PRO A 176 -23.12 13.38 -29.91
N SER A 177 -23.02 12.69 -28.77
CA SER A 177 -22.74 11.24 -28.72
C SER A 177 -23.99 10.36 -28.78
N CYS A 178 -25.13 10.82 -28.24
CA CYS A 178 -26.34 9.98 -28.13
C CYS A 178 -27.65 10.68 -28.53
N GLY A 179 -27.61 11.95 -28.93
CA GLY A 179 -28.78 12.72 -29.37
C GLY A 179 -29.74 13.15 -28.26
N THR A 180 -29.51 12.76 -27.01
CA THR A 180 -30.39 13.11 -25.88
C THR A 180 -30.36 14.62 -25.61
N PRO A 181 -31.52 15.28 -25.39
CA PRO A 181 -31.58 16.72 -25.08
C PRO A 181 -30.80 17.07 -23.81
N ASN A 182 -30.04 18.17 -23.83
CA ASN A 182 -29.29 18.64 -22.67
C ASN A 182 -30.20 19.48 -21.76
N ALA A 183 -30.42 19.05 -20.52
CA ALA A 183 -31.32 19.68 -19.54
C ALA A 183 -31.07 21.18 -19.23
N PRO A 184 -29.84 21.71 -19.13
CA PRO A 184 -29.59 23.13 -18.85
C PRO A 184 -29.90 24.06 -20.03
N SER A 185 -30.22 23.54 -21.23
CA SER A 185 -30.71 24.33 -22.35
C SER A 185 -32.23 24.51 -22.36
N GLN A 186 -32.98 23.90 -21.42
CA GLN A 186 -34.42 24.08 -21.33
C GLN A 186 -34.79 25.30 -20.51
N THR A 187 -34.46 26.48 -21.02
CA THR A 187 -35.36 27.62 -20.84
C THR A 187 -36.63 27.24 -21.58
N MET A 188 -37.57 26.53 -20.93
CA MET A 188 -38.88 26.26 -21.50
C MET A 188 -39.57 27.61 -21.70
N GLU A 189 -39.40 28.17 -22.89
CA GLU A 189 -40.15 29.33 -23.33
C GLU A 189 -41.61 28.89 -23.43
N LYS A 190 -42.41 29.29 -22.43
CA LYS A 190 -43.86 29.09 -22.49
C LYS A 190 -44.42 30.11 -23.49
N PHE A 191 -45.48 29.76 -24.21
CA PHE A 191 -46.17 30.67 -25.12
C PHE A 191 -47.63 30.81 -24.69
N CYS A 192 -48.20 32.00 -24.89
CA CYS A 192 -49.60 32.26 -24.57
C CYS A 192 -50.49 31.48 -25.54
N THR A 193 -51.39 30.68 -25.01
CA THR A 193 -52.31 29.83 -25.79
C THR A 193 -53.35 30.62 -26.59
N ASN A 194 -53.57 31.90 -26.26
CA ASN A 194 -54.56 32.74 -26.93
C ASN A 194 -53.96 33.56 -28.08
N CYS A 195 -52.81 34.21 -27.87
CA CYS A 195 -52.21 35.10 -28.88
C CYS A 195 -50.85 34.62 -29.43
N GLY A 196 -50.31 33.51 -28.92
CA GLY A 196 -49.00 32.97 -29.34
C GLY A 196 -47.79 33.74 -28.81
N ALA A 197 -47.98 34.83 -28.06
CA ALA A 197 -46.86 35.62 -27.53
C ALA A 197 -46.05 34.85 -26.48
N LYS A 198 -44.73 35.03 -26.48
CA LYS A 198 -43.80 34.37 -25.55
C LYS A 198 -44.03 34.83 -24.11
N THR A 199 -44.19 33.87 -23.20
CA THR A 199 -44.43 34.11 -21.77
C THR A 199 -43.20 33.77 -20.93
N LYS A 200 -42.83 34.66 -20.00
CA LYS A 200 -41.74 34.43 -19.06
C LYS A 200 -42.18 33.43 -17.98
N ALA A 201 -41.24 32.64 -17.47
CA ALA A 201 -41.51 31.68 -16.40
C ALA A 201 -42.05 32.41 -15.14
N GLY A 202 -43.25 32.03 -14.67
CA GLY A 202 -43.87 32.56 -13.45
C GLY A 202 -44.87 33.71 -13.64
N GLN A 203 -45.15 34.16 -14.87
CA GLN A 203 -46.15 35.20 -15.11
C GLN A 203 -47.58 34.64 -15.12
N LYS A 204 -48.50 35.28 -14.38
CA LYS A 204 -49.92 34.85 -14.28
C LYS A 204 -50.78 35.30 -15.46
N PHE A 205 -50.39 36.37 -16.14
CA PHE A 205 -51.14 36.97 -17.25
C PHE A 205 -50.21 37.26 -18.42
N CYS A 206 -50.72 37.16 -19.65
CA CYS A 206 -50.01 37.52 -20.87
C CYS A 206 -49.91 39.05 -20.98
N SER A 207 -48.70 39.56 -21.22
CA SER A 207 -48.44 41.00 -21.36
C SER A 207 -49.00 41.61 -22.63
N GLU A 208 -49.27 40.81 -23.67
CA GLU A 208 -49.75 41.30 -24.96
C GLU A 208 -51.28 41.28 -25.08
N CYS A 209 -51.94 40.26 -24.54
CA CYS A 209 -53.39 40.09 -24.70
C CYS A 209 -54.16 40.01 -23.37
N GLY A 210 -53.49 40.14 -22.23
CA GLY A 210 -54.10 40.12 -20.89
C GLY A 210 -54.68 38.78 -20.45
N THR A 211 -54.63 37.74 -21.28
CA THR A 211 -55.20 36.42 -20.96
C THR A 211 -54.38 35.73 -19.87
N SER A 212 -55.04 35.08 -18.91
CA SER A 212 -54.37 34.30 -17.87
C SER A 212 -53.57 33.15 -18.48
N VAL A 213 -52.30 33.00 -18.11
CA VAL A 213 -51.35 31.99 -18.65
C VAL A 213 -50.73 31.13 -17.53
N GLY A 214 -51.47 30.97 -16.42
CA GLY A 214 -51.11 30.15 -15.27
C GLY A 214 -51.20 28.66 -15.54
#